data_AF-A0A535C3S4-F1
#
_entry.id   AF-A0A535C3S4-F1
#
_cell.length_a   1.000
_cell.length_b   1.000
_cell.length_c   1.000
_cell.angle_alpha   90.00
_cell.angle_beta   90.00
_cell.angle_gamma   90.00
#
_symmetry.space_group_name_H-M   'P 1'
#
loop_
_entity.id
_entity.type
_entity.pdbx_description
1 polymer ?
#
loop_
_entity_poly.entity_id
_entity_poly.type
_entity_poly.pdbx_seq_one_letter_code
_entity_poly.pdbx_strand_id
1 'polypeptide(L)'
;MELAAAVFLAACAVAGFGITYLSGVELNLEERIVFGVVLGAMALAAASFVPSLLVRDVTVVTVLLGLAIGLAAGAFGLFARRVELAANWSDARRRWVAPLRSAGHPWPLLAVVLVCGVWTIHFLHQAYVYTPAGLYAGYVNVWGDWAAHLSFTGSFAYGHNFPPEYPVDAGHRLGYPFMIDFLAAQLVPVGLSLTEAVTATSGMLGLAFPAVLYLAALRFTAGRAASAIAVFVFLLGGGLGFVHFFADVLRGGLGVIAHLPREYTLNRDLNLQWLNPVLAYLVPQRSTLFGFSLALILLL
;
A
#
# COMPACT_ATOMS: atom_id res chain seq x y z
N MET A 1 -2.56 15.62 -7.13
CA MET A 1 -3.79 14.88 -6.77
C MET A 1 -4.89 15.88 -6.56
N GLU A 2 -6.03 15.70 -7.22
CA GLU A 2 -7.20 16.55 -7.01
C GLU A 2 -7.76 16.42 -5.57
N LEU A 3 -8.31 17.51 -5.03
CA LEU A 3 -8.83 17.56 -3.66
C LEU A 3 -9.89 16.48 -3.40
N ALA A 4 -10.78 16.24 -4.37
CA ALA A 4 -11.85 15.24 -4.26
C ALA A 4 -11.29 13.82 -4.05
N ALA A 5 -10.29 13.44 -4.84
CA ALA A 5 -9.64 12.14 -4.72
C ALA A 5 -8.86 11.98 -3.40
N ALA A 6 -8.20 13.04 -2.94
CA ALA A 6 -7.51 13.03 -1.64
C ALA A 6 -8.51 12.86 -0.48
N VAL A 7 -9.63 13.58 -0.51
CA VAL A 7 -10.73 13.44 0.47
C VAL A 7 -11.34 12.04 0.40
N PHE A 8 -11.53 11.49 -0.80
CA PHE A 8 -12.05 10.14 -0.99
C PHE A 8 -11.16 9.07 -0.36
N LEU A 9 -9.84 9.12 -0.61
CA LEU A 9 -8.87 8.19 0.00
C LEU A 9 -8.76 8.37 1.52
N ALA A 10 -8.83 9.60 2.01
CA ALA A 10 -8.87 9.87 3.45
C ALA A 10 -10.14 9.30 4.10
N ALA A 11 -11.30 9.50 3.47
CA ALA A 11 -12.58 8.95 3.94
C ALA A 11 -12.56 7.41 3.92
N CYS A 12 -11.93 6.80 2.92
CA CYS A 12 -11.67 5.37 2.86
C CYS A 12 -10.84 4.88 4.06
N ALA A 13 -9.75 5.56 4.39
CA ALA A 13 -8.94 5.23 5.58
C ALA A 13 -9.72 5.43 6.90
N VAL A 14 -10.55 6.48 6.99
CA VAL A 14 -11.42 6.73 8.17
C VAL A 14 -12.46 5.63 8.35
N ALA A 15 -13.08 5.18 7.26
CA ALA A 15 -14.00 4.04 7.27
C ALA A 15 -13.30 2.80 7.84
N GLY A 16 -12.13 2.47 7.31
CA GLY A 16 -11.35 1.32 7.78
C GLY A 16 -10.90 1.45 9.24
N PHE A 17 -10.49 2.64 9.69
CA PHE A 17 -10.16 2.91 11.09
C PHE A 17 -11.33 2.56 12.01
N GLY A 18 -12.55 3.01 11.67
CA GLY A 18 -13.75 2.65 12.42
C GLY A 18 -14.09 1.16 12.36
N ILE A 19 -13.93 0.54 11.19
CA ILE A 19 -14.15 -0.90 11.00
C ILE A 19 -13.21 -1.74 11.88
N THR A 20 -11.98 -1.27 12.18
CA THR A 20 -11.09 -1.99 13.10
C THR A 20 -11.72 -2.24 14.47
N TYR A 21 -12.62 -1.36 14.95
CA TYR A 21 -13.32 -1.53 16.23
C TYR A 21 -14.39 -2.62 16.20
N LEU A 22 -14.79 -3.07 15.02
CA LEU A 22 -15.71 -4.20 14.84
C LEU A 22 -15.00 -5.56 14.84
N SER A 23 -13.67 -5.59 14.76
CA SER A 23 -12.90 -6.84 14.68
C SER A 23 -12.95 -7.69 15.95
N GLY A 24 -13.17 -7.08 17.11
CA GLY A 24 -13.03 -7.74 18.41
C GLY A 24 -11.58 -8.02 18.83
N VAL A 25 -10.60 -7.61 18.02
CA VAL A 25 -9.16 -7.75 18.32
C VAL A 25 -8.70 -6.55 19.15
N GLU A 26 -7.88 -6.81 20.17
CA GLU A 26 -7.28 -5.78 21.03
C GLU A 26 -6.16 -5.05 20.29
N LEU A 27 -6.52 -4.02 19.53
CA LEU A 27 -5.60 -3.16 18.78
C LEU A 27 -5.38 -1.82 19.50
N ASN A 28 -4.14 -1.34 19.50
CA ASN A 28 -3.80 0.01 19.93
C ASN A 28 -4.13 1.05 18.84
N LEU A 29 -4.07 2.34 19.18
CA LEU A 29 -4.48 3.40 18.26
C LEU A 29 -3.67 3.41 16.95
N GLU A 30 -2.36 3.21 17.03
CA GLU A 30 -1.46 3.20 15.86
C GLU A 30 -1.80 2.04 14.91
N GLU A 31 -2.08 0.85 15.44
CA GLU A 31 -2.57 -0.29 14.67
C GLU A 31 -3.89 0.00 14.00
N ARG A 32 -4.85 0.58 14.73
CA ARG A 32 -6.15 0.94 14.17
C ARG A 32 -6.04 1.94 13.03
N ILE A 33 -5.16 2.93 13.15
CA ILE A 33 -4.90 3.93 12.10
C ILE A 33 -4.27 3.26 10.89
N VAL A 34 -3.18 2.52 11.09
CA VAL A 34 -2.40 1.92 10.00
C VAL A 34 -3.18 0.80 9.29
N PHE A 35 -3.76 -0.12 10.05
CA PHE A 35 -4.57 -1.21 9.50
C PHE A 35 -5.86 -0.67 8.89
N GLY A 36 -6.40 0.42 9.45
CA GLY A 36 -7.55 1.12 8.90
C GLY A 36 -7.34 1.62 7.47
N VAL A 37 -6.14 2.04 7.08
CA VAL A 37 -5.84 2.39 5.68
C VAL A 37 -6.08 1.18 4.77
N VAL A 38 -5.52 0.02 5.11
CA VAL A 38 -5.60 -1.20 4.28
C VAL A 38 -7.01 -1.81 4.30
N LEU A 39 -7.61 -1.93 5.48
CA LEU A 39 -8.97 -2.47 5.64
C LEU A 39 -10.02 -1.55 5.03
N GLY A 40 -9.80 -0.23 5.07
CA GLY A 40 -10.64 0.76 4.39
C GLY A 40 -10.64 0.55 2.89
N ALA A 41 -9.44 0.42 2.29
CA ALA A 41 -9.28 0.12 0.87
C ALA A 41 -10.00 -1.17 0.46
N MET A 42 -9.88 -2.23 1.29
CA MET A 42 -10.54 -3.51 1.08
C MET A 42 -12.06 -3.41 1.20
N ALA A 43 -12.56 -2.81 2.29
CA ALA A 43 -13.98 -2.67 2.55
C ALA A 43 -14.66 -1.85 1.47
N LEU A 44 -14.03 -0.75 1.03
CA LEU A 44 -14.53 0.09 -0.04
C LEU A 44 -14.57 -0.66 -1.38
N ALA A 45 -13.48 -1.32 -1.77
CA ALA A 45 -13.43 -2.13 -2.99
C ALA A 45 -14.52 -3.20 -2.98
N ALA A 46 -14.70 -3.92 -1.87
CA ALA A 46 -15.74 -4.94 -1.76
C ALA A 46 -17.16 -4.34 -1.79
N ALA A 47 -17.39 -3.25 -1.05
CA ALA A 47 -18.71 -2.64 -0.90
C ALA A 47 -19.21 -1.98 -2.18
N SER A 48 -18.34 -1.35 -2.98
CA SER A 48 -18.72 -0.77 -4.28
C SER A 48 -18.73 -1.79 -5.43
N PHE A 49 -18.09 -2.96 -5.27
CA PHE A 49 -18.09 -3.99 -6.31
C PHE A 49 -19.49 -4.56 -6.57
N VAL A 50 -20.26 -4.85 -5.52
CA VAL A 50 -21.64 -5.37 -5.66
C VAL A 50 -22.55 -4.42 -6.46
N PRO A 51 -22.69 -3.13 -6.11
CA PRO A 51 -23.52 -2.22 -6.90
C PRO A 51 -22.95 -1.98 -8.30
N SER A 52 -21.62 -1.95 -8.47
CA SER A 52 -21.01 -1.83 -9.80
C SER A 52 -21.29 -3.04 -10.68
N LEU A 53 -21.32 -4.25 -10.11
CA LEU A 53 -21.70 -5.48 -10.80
C LEU A 53 -23.17 -5.48 -11.22
N LEU A 54 -24.06 -4.95 -10.38
CA LEU A 54 -25.50 -4.85 -10.67
C LEU A 54 -25.78 -3.83 -11.78
N VAL A 55 -25.12 -2.67 -11.73
CA VAL A 55 -25.24 -1.60 -12.74
C VAL A 55 -24.43 -1.90 -13.99
N ARG A 56 -23.48 -2.85 -13.90
CA ARG A 56 -22.46 -3.18 -14.91
C ARG A 56 -21.56 -2.01 -15.27
N ASP A 57 -21.27 -1.14 -14.31
CA ASP A 57 -20.44 0.04 -14.52
C ASP A 57 -19.84 0.59 -13.21
N VAL A 58 -18.70 1.29 -13.33
CA VAL A 58 -18.11 2.08 -12.25
C VAL A 58 -18.50 3.54 -12.43
N THR A 59 -19.53 3.96 -11.69
CA THR A 59 -20.05 5.34 -11.75
C THR A 59 -19.77 6.07 -10.45
N VAL A 60 -19.88 7.41 -10.46
CA VAL A 60 -19.84 8.20 -9.22
C VAL A 60 -20.86 7.68 -8.18
N VAL A 61 -22.03 7.21 -8.62
CA VAL A 61 -23.07 6.69 -7.73
C VAL A 61 -22.64 5.38 -7.06
N THR A 62 -22.11 4.41 -7.82
CA THR A 62 -21.69 3.12 -7.24
C THR A 62 -20.48 3.28 -6.32
N VAL A 63 -19.58 4.20 -6.67
CA VAL A 63 -18.43 4.63 -5.86
C VAL A 63 -18.88 5.27 -4.54
N LEU A 64 -19.76 6.27 -4.59
CA LEU A 64 -20.27 6.95 -3.39
C LEU A 64 -21.11 6.02 -2.51
N LEU A 65 -21.86 5.08 -3.10
CA LEU A 65 -22.61 4.08 -2.34
C LEU A 65 -21.68 3.16 -1.55
N GLY A 66 -20.61 2.64 -2.18
CA GLY A 66 -19.61 1.83 -1.47
C GLY A 66 -18.92 2.61 -0.36
N LEU A 67 -18.58 3.88 -0.59
CA LEU A 67 -18.02 4.76 0.43
C LEU A 67 -19.00 5.00 1.58
N ALA A 68 -20.27 5.25 1.29
CA ALA A 68 -21.30 5.44 2.30
C ALA A 68 -21.48 4.18 3.16
N ILE A 69 -21.49 2.99 2.56
CA ILE A 69 -21.55 1.71 3.29
C ILE A 69 -20.33 1.54 4.20
N GLY A 70 -19.13 1.79 3.68
CA GLY A 70 -17.89 1.71 4.46
C GLY A 70 -17.86 2.70 5.62
N LEU A 71 -18.24 3.96 5.38
CA LEU A 71 -18.31 5.00 6.41
C LEU A 71 -19.39 4.68 7.45
N ALA A 72 -20.54 4.15 7.05
CA ALA A 72 -21.59 3.73 7.98
C ALA A 72 -21.11 2.59 8.90
N ALA A 73 -20.44 1.58 8.34
CA ALA A 73 -19.83 0.51 9.13
C ALA A 73 -18.75 1.04 10.08
N GLY A 74 -17.88 1.92 9.59
CA GLY A 74 -16.85 2.56 10.41
C GLY A 74 -17.44 3.41 11.54
N ALA A 75 -18.42 4.25 11.24
CA ALA A 75 -19.12 5.09 12.21
C ALA A 75 -19.85 4.24 13.27
N PHE A 76 -20.48 3.14 12.85
CA PHE A 76 -21.09 2.18 13.77
C PHE A 76 -20.05 1.57 14.71
N GLY A 77 -18.89 1.15 14.20
CA GLY A 77 -17.78 0.64 15.01
C GLY A 77 -17.29 1.64 16.06
N LEU A 78 -17.07 2.90 15.65
CA LEU A 78 -16.65 3.97 16.56
C LEU A 78 -17.72 4.27 17.61
N PHE A 79 -19.00 4.29 17.23
CA PHE A 79 -20.10 4.56 18.16
C PHE A 79 -20.30 3.42 19.17
N ALA A 80 -20.29 2.17 18.68
CA ALA A 80 -20.46 0.97 19.49
C ALA A 80 -19.30 0.77 20.47
N ARG A 81 -18.08 1.14 20.08
CA ARG A 81 -16.86 1.02 20.89
C ARG A 81 -16.31 2.36 21.38
N ARG A 82 -17.16 3.37 21.55
CA ARG A 82 -16.74 4.75 21.94
C ARG A 82 -15.91 4.83 23.23
N VAL A 83 -16.17 3.93 24.18
CA VAL A 83 -15.40 3.85 25.44
C VAL A 83 -13.98 3.34 25.18
N GLU A 84 -13.85 2.31 24.34
CA GLU A 84 -12.56 1.77 23.93
C GLU A 84 -11.77 2.77 23.07
N LEU A 85 -12.45 3.49 22.18
CA LEU A 85 -11.86 4.59 21.41
C LEU A 85 -11.26 5.65 22.32
N ALA A 86 -12.01 6.12 23.33
CA ALA A 86 -11.51 7.10 24.30
C ALA A 86 -10.32 6.56 25.11
N ALA A 87 -10.33 5.26 25.45
CA ALA A 87 -9.23 4.59 26.13
C ALA A 87 -7.97 4.49 25.24
N ASN A 88 -8.11 4.05 23.97
CA ASN A 88 -7.00 3.99 23.02
C ASN A 88 -6.40 5.38 22.76
N TRP A 89 -7.23 6.41 22.66
CA TRP A 89 -6.77 7.79 22.51
C TRP A 89 -5.97 8.27 23.71
N SER A 90 -6.50 8.03 24.92
CA SER A 90 -5.83 8.41 26.17
C SER A 90 -4.52 7.65 26.37
N ASP A 91 -4.50 6.37 26.02
CA ASP A 91 -3.31 5.52 26.01
C ASP A 91 -2.24 6.02 25.03
N ALA A 92 -2.62 6.27 23.78
CA ALA A 92 -1.72 6.80 22.78
C ALA A 92 -1.15 8.15 23.21
N ARG A 93 -2.00 9.08 23.65
CA ARG A 93 -1.54 10.38 24.18
C ARG A 93 -0.52 10.19 25.30
N ARG A 94 -0.78 9.30 26.26
CA ARG A 94 0.14 8.99 27.36
C ARG A 94 1.49 8.46 26.85
N ARG A 95 1.49 7.57 25.85
CA ARG A 95 2.73 7.01 25.26
C ARG A 95 3.52 8.05 24.47
N TRP A 96 2.84 8.94 23.76
CA TRP A 96 3.47 10.00 22.94
C TRP A 96 4.05 11.16 23.74
N VAL A 97 3.53 11.45 24.94
CA VAL A 97 4.09 12.49 25.83
C VAL A 97 5.17 11.95 26.77
N ALA A 98 5.30 10.62 26.88
CA ALA A 98 6.34 10.01 27.70
C ALA A 98 7.74 10.31 27.13
N PRO A 99 8.82 10.15 27.92
CA PRO A 99 10.18 10.26 27.39
C PRO A 99 10.42 9.26 26.24
N LEU A 100 11.17 9.65 25.20
CA LEU A 100 11.47 8.81 24.02
C LEU A 100 12.09 7.45 24.38
N ARG A 101 12.80 7.36 25.51
CA ARG A 101 13.43 6.13 25.98
C ARG A 101 12.42 5.10 26.50
N SER A 102 11.22 5.53 26.88
CA SER A 102 10.14 4.67 27.38
C SER A 102 9.86 3.51 26.42
N ALA A 103 9.69 2.30 26.95
CA ALA A 103 9.56 1.09 26.14
C ALA A 103 8.37 1.14 25.16
N GLY A 104 7.23 1.69 25.59
CA GLY A 104 6.03 1.85 24.78
C GLY A 104 5.97 3.10 23.90
N HIS A 105 7.05 3.90 23.82
CA HIS A 105 7.01 5.11 23.00
C HIS A 105 7.04 4.74 21.50
N PRO A 106 6.08 5.23 20.68
CA PRO A 106 5.94 4.87 19.27
C PRO A 106 6.88 5.61 18.31
N TRP A 107 7.95 6.26 18.80
CA TRP A 107 8.84 7.04 17.92
C TRP A 107 9.58 6.20 16.87
N PRO A 108 9.96 4.91 17.11
CA PRO A 108 10.61 4.13 16.07
C PRO A 108 9.66 3.80 14.91
N LEU A 109 8.37 3.57 15.21
CA LEU A 109 7.34 3.44 14.19
C LEU A 109 7.28 4.71 13.32
N LEU A 110 7.25 5.89 13.95
CA LEU A 110 7.26 7.16 13.22
C LEU A 110 8.53 7.33 12.37
N ALA A 111 9.70 7.00 12.90
CA ALA A 111 10.94 7.05 12.15
C ALA A 111 10.91 6.13 10.91
N VAL A 112 10.41 4.89 11.07
CA VAL A 112 10.21 3.96 9.95
C VAL A 112 9.25 4.52 8.91
N VAL A 113 8.10 5.05 9.35
CA VAL A 113 7.10 5.67 8.46
C VAL A 113 7.67 6.86 7.70
N LEU A 114 8.44 7.73 8.35
CA LEU A 114 9.03 8.90 7.70
C LEU A 114 10.08 8.49 6.67
N VAL A 115 11.03 7.62 7.05
CA VAL A 115 12.10 7.17 6.15
C VAL A 115 11.52 6.43 4.94
N CYS A 116 10.65 5.45 5.19
CA CYS A 116 10.05 4.68 4.11
C CYS A 116 9.06 5.54 3.30
N GLY A 117 8.33 6.45 3.95
CA GLY A 117 7.36 7.31 3.30
C GLY A 117 8.00 8.30 2.32
N VAL A 118 9.12 8.93 2.71
CA VAL A 118 9.90 9.80 1.81
C VAL A 118 10.36 9.01 0.58
N TRP A 119 10.87 7.79 0.78
CA TRP A 119 11.29 6.93 -0.33
C TRP A 119 10.11 6.53 -1.22
N THR A 120 8.98 6.10 -0.65
CA THR A 120 7.78 5.73 -1.40
C THR A 120 7.26 6.90 -2.24
N ILE A 121 7.22 8.12 -1.68
CA ILE A 121 6.80 9.33 -2.43
C ILE A 121 7.77 9.62 -3.57
N HIS A 122 9.07 9.59 -3.30
CA HIS A 122 10.10 9.82 -4.32
C HIS A 122 9.98 8.82 -5.47
N PHE A 123 9.87 7.53 -5.14
CA PHE A 123 9.74 6.46 -6.11
C PHE A 123 8.46 6.61 -6.94
N LEU A 124 7.30 6.82 -6.30
CA LEU A 124 6.01 6.90 -6.98
C LEU A 124 5.86 8.15 -7.85
N HIS A 125 6.54 9.25 -7.49
CA HIS A 125 6.62 10.44 -8.35
C HIS A 125 7.28 10.13 -9.71
N GLN A 126 8.10 9.08 -9.79
CA GLN A 126 8.74 8.63 -11.02
C GLN A 126 8.06 7.41 -11.66
N ALA A 127 7.05 6.80 -11.02
CA ALA A 127 6.45 5.57 -11.50
C ALA A 127 5.82 5.74 -12.89
N TYR A 128 5.02 6.80 -13.09
CA TYR A 128 4.51 7.23 -14.38
C TYR A 128 4.71 8.72 -14.59
N VAL A 129 5.32 9.09 -15.71
CA VAL A 129 5.63 10.48 -16.06
C VAL A 129 5.19 10.75 -17.50
N TYR A 130 4.27 11.68 -17.68
CA TYR A 130 3.95 12.18 -19.02
C TYR A 130 5.01 13.17 -19.49
N THR A 131 5.48 12.97 -20.71
CA THR A 131 6.32 13.91 -21.45
C THR A 131 5.66 14.20 -22.80
N PRO A 132 6.11 15.23 -23.54
CA PRO A 132 5.62 15.46 -24.90
C PRO A 132 5.79 14.26 -25.85
N ALA A 133 6.71 13.33 -25.56
CA ALA A 133 6.95 12.12 -26.35
C ALA A 133 6.07 10.93 -25.95
N GLY A 134 5.33 11.02 -24.84
CA GLY A 134 4.43 9.97 -24.37
C GLY A 134 4.50 9.71 -22.87
N LEU A 135 3.93 8.57 -22.47
CA LEU A 135 3.96 8.08 -21.09
C LEU A 135 5.23 7.27 -20.84
N TYR A 136 6.04 7.73 -19.89
CA TYR A 136 7.26 7.06 -19.46
C TYR A 136 7.03 6.38 -18.11
N ALA A 137 7.73 5.28 -17.88
CA ALA A 137 7.78 4.62 -16.58
C ALA A 137 9.20 4.74 -16.02
N GLY A 138 9.34 5.12 -14.75
CA GLY A 138 10.64 5.33 -14.10
C GLY A 138 11.39 4.05 -13.75
N TYR A 139 10.77 2.88 -13.94
CA TYR A 139 11.38 1.60 -13.64
C TYR A 139 10.85 0.48 -14.57
N VAL A 140 11.72 -0.47 -14.94
CA VAL A 140 11.40 -1.51 -15.94
C VAL A 140 10.24 -2.42 -15.53
N ASN A 141 10.12 -2.81 -14.26
CA ASN A 141 8.98 -3.64 -13.85
C ASN A 141 7.70 -2.81 -13.69
N VAL A 142 7.80 -1.49 -13.45
CA VAL A 142 6.63 -0.62 -13.56
C VAL A 142 6.18 -0.55 -15.02
N TRP A 143 7.11 -0.40 -15.96
CA TRP A 143 6.78 -0.43 -17.39
C TRP A 143 6.04 -1.72 -17.80
N GLY A 144 6.52 -2.88 -17.34
CA GLY A 144 5.92 -4.19 -17.63
C GLY A 144 4.60 -4.44 -16.87
N ASP A 145 4.66 -4.54 -15.55
CA ASP A 145 3.52 -4.99 -14.73
C ASP A 145 2.43 -3.92 -14.66
N TRP A 146 2.79 -2.63 -14.58
CA TRP A 146 1.77 -1.60 -14.52
C TRP A 146 1.05 -1.41 -15.84
N ALA A 147 1.61 -1.82 -16.98
CA ALA A 147 0.84 -1.84 -18.23
C ALA A 147 -0.37 -2.78 -18.12
N ALA A 148 -0.20 -3.96 -17.52
CA ALA A 148 -1.30 -4.88 -17.25
C ALA A 148 -2.30 -4.31 -16.25
N HIS A 149 -1.82 -3.75 -15.13
CA HIS A 149 -2.69 -3.11 -14.13
C HIS A 149 -3.45 -1.90 -14.71
N LEU A 150 -2.83 -1.12 -15.57
CA LEU A 150 -3.47 -0.01 -16.29
C LEU A 150 -4.58 -0.54 -17.20
N SER A 151 -4.35 -1.64 -17.93
CA SER A 151 -5.40 -2.31 -18.72
C SER A 151 -6.55 -2.82 -17.84
N PHE A 152 -6.26 -3.43 -16.69
CA PHE A 152 -7.30 -3.92 -15.78
C PHE A 152 -8.12 -2.77 -15.19
N THR A 153 -7.47 -1.74 -14.65
CA THR A 153 -8.14 -0.54 -14.14
C THR A 153 -8.95 0.15 -15.23
N GLY A 154 -8.39 0.30 -16.44
CA GLY A 154 -9.06 0.93 -17.57
C GLY A 154 -10.29 0.15 -18.04
N SER A 155 -10.23 -1.19 -18.00
CA SER A 155 -11.38 -2.04 -18.34
C SER A 155 -12.58 -1.80 -17.42
N PHE A 156 -12.35 -1.54 -16.13
CA PHE A 156 -13.42 -1.16 -15.21
C PHE A 156 -13.87 0.29 -15.39
N ALA A 157 -12.92 1.23 -15.51
CA ALA A 157 -13.22 2.66 -15.54
C ALA A 157 -13.90 3.12 -16.84
N TYR A 158 -13.61 2.46 -17.96
CA TYR A 158 -14.07 2.87 -19.29
C TYR A 158 -14.71 1.74 -20.10
N GLY A 159 -14.39 0.48 -19.78
CA GLY A 159 -14.79 -0.69 -20.57
C GLY A 159 -16.03 -1.43 -20.06
N HIS A 160 -16.66 -0.96 -18.97
CA HIS A 160 -17.84 -1.61 -18.37
C HIS A 160 -17.63 -3.11 -18.08
N ASN A 161 -16.43 -3.49 -17.60
CA ASN A 161 -15.98 -4.88 -17.47
C ASN A 161 -16.69 -5.66 -16.33
N PHE A 162 -17.98 -5.98 -16.55
CA PHE A 162 -18.86 -6.68 -15.64
C PHE A 162 -19.74 -7.71 -16.38
N PRO A 163 -19.62 -9.02 -16.08
CA PRO A 163 -18.67 -9.62 -15.14
C PRO A 163 -17.21 -9.43 -15.59
N PRO A 164 -16.23 -9.45 -14.65
CA PRO A 164 -14.83 -9.18 -15.00
C PRO A 164 -14.21 -10.23 -15.93
N GLU A 165 -13.71 -9.78 -17.07
CA GLU A 165 -12.96 -10.55 -18.06
C GLU A 165 -11.55 -9.96 -18.29
N TYR A 166 -10.64 -10.75 -18.85
CA TYR A 166 -9.32 -10.24 -19.24
C TYR A 166 -9.48 -9.26 -20.42
N PRO A 167 -9.03 -8.00 -20.29
CA PRO A 167 -9.15 -7.03 -21.39
C PRO A 167 -8.24 -7.34 -22.57
N VAL A 168 -7.20 -8.16 -22.36
CA VAL A 168 -6.26 -8.60 -23.40
C VAL A 168 -6.61 -9.97 -24.00
N ASP A 169 -7.50 -10.72 -23.35
CA ASP A 169 -7.93 -12.07 -23.74
C ASP A 169 -9.44 -12.21 -23.47
N ALA A 170 -10.22 -11.50 -24.29
CA ALA A 170 -11.67 -11.37 -24.09
C ALA A 170 -12.40 -12.71 -24.16
N GLY A 171 -13.48 -12.86 -23.39
CA GLY A 171 -14.23 -14.11 -23.24
C GLY A 171 -13.70 -15.03 -22.13
N HIS A 172 -12.54 -14.70 -21.53
CA HIS A 172 -11.98 -15.43 -20.39
C HIS A 172 -12.15 -14.62 -19.10
N ARG A 173 -12.58 -15.31 -18.03
CA ARG A 173 -12.78 -14.69 -16.71
C ARG A 173 -11.47 -14.12 -16.15
N LEU A 174 -11.53 -12.91 -15.60
CA LEU A 174 -10.38 -12.26 -14.97
C LEU A 174 -9.99 -13.01 -13.69
N GLY A 175 -8.97 -13.88 -13.80
CA GLY A 175 -8.46 -14.70 -12.71
C GLY A 175 -7.38 -14.04 -11.85
N TYR A 176 -6.80 -12.93 -12.32
CA TYR A 176 -5.82 -12.17 -11.56
C TYR A 176 -6.47 -11.43 -10.37
N PRO A 177 -5.82 -11.26 -9.20
CA PRO A 177 -6.41 -10.54 -8.07
C PRO A 177 -6.64 -9.04 -8.35
N PHE A 178 -7.80 -8.72 -8.92
CA PHE A 178 -8.10 -7.42 -9.54
C PHE A 178 -8.69 -6.36 -8.60
N MET A 179 -8.91 -6.65 -7.31
CA MET A 179 -9.57 -5.71 -6.38
C MET A 179 -8.80 -4.38 -6.23
N ILE A 180 -7.47 -4.40 -6.34
CA ILE A 180 -6.66 -3.17 -6.30
C ILE A 180 -6.80 -2.34 -7.58
N ASP A 181 -7.06 -2.99 -8.71
CA ASP A 181 -7.32 -2.36 -10.00
C ASP A 181 -8.73 -1.78 -10.05
N PHE A 182 -9.69 -2.52 -9.48
CA PHE A 182 -11.05 -2.05 -9.28
C PHE A 182 -11.10 -0.85 -8.32
N LEU A 183 -10.34 -0.87 -7.21
CA LEU A 183 -10.21 0.29 -6.32
C LEU A 183 -9.65 1.51 -7.05
N ALA A 184 -8.63 1.34 -7.88
CA ALA A 184 -8.11 2.43 -8.70
C ALA A 184 -9.16 2.96 -9.69
N ALA A 185 -9.97 2.09 -10.29
CA ALA A 185 -10.99 2.51 -11.25
C ALA A 185 -12.04 3.44 -10.62
N GLN A 186 -12.32 3.28 -9.32
CA GLN A 186 -13.21 4.16 -8.57
C GLN A 186 -12.69 5.59 -8.43
N LEU A 187 -11.37 5.80 -8.58
CA LEU A 187 -10.79 7.13 -8.55
C LEU A 187 -10.98 7.92 -9.86
N VAL A 188 -11.33 7.26 -10.96
CA VAL A 188 -11.54 7.91 -12.25
C VAL A 188 -12.82 8.76 -12.26
N PRO A 189 -14.00 8.25 -11.82
CA PRO A 189 -15.20 9.09 -11.71
C PRO A 189 -15.07 10.26 -10.71
N VAL A 190 -14.12 10.22 -9.79
CA VAL A 190 -13.85 11.32 -8.83
C VAL A 190 -12.72 12.26 -9.29
N GLY A 191 -12.32 12.16 -10.56
CA GLY A 191 -11.53 13.18 -11.26
C GLY A 191 -10.08 12.80 -11.59
N LEU A 192 -9.58 11.64 -11.14
CA LEU A 192 -8.20 11.26 -11.49
C LEU A 192 -8.11 10.65 -12.89
N SER A 193 -7.01 10.93 -13.58
CA SER A 193 -6.61 10.12 -14.72
C SER A 193 -6.25 8.69 -14.31
N LEU A 194 -6.20 7.77 -15.27
CA LEU A 194 -5.95 6.36 -15.00
C LEU A 194 -4.59 6.10 -14.34
N THR A 195 -3.54 6.79 -14.80
CA THR A 195 -2.18 6.69 -14.24
C THR A 195 -2.10 7.29 -12.84
N GLU A 196 -2.79 8.41 -12.59
CA GLU A 196 -2.90 8.99 -11.25
C GLU A 196 -3.66 8.07 -10.29
N ALA A 197 -4.74 7.44 -10.74
CA ALA A 197 -5.53 6.51 -9.94
C ALA A 197 -4.74 5.27 -9.51
N VAL A 198 -4.00 4.65 -10.45
CA VAL A 198 -3.09 3.53 -10.17
C VAL A 198 -1.97 3.96 -9.22
N THR A 199 -1.39 5.13 -9.42
CA THR A 199 -0.31 5.67 -8.56
C THR A 199 -0.83 6.01 -7.16
N ALA A 200 -2.01 6.63 -7.04
CA ALA A 200 -2.60 7.07 -5.78
C ALA A 200 -2.97 5.89 -4.86
N THR A 201 -3.61 4.86 -5.41
CA THR A 201 -3.94 3.64 -4.66
C THR A 201 -2.70 2.84 -4.26
N SER A 202 -1.67 2.80 -5.12
CA SER A 202 -0.36 2.22 -4.77
C SER A 202 0.34 3.02 -3.68
N GLY A 203 0.23 4.35 -3.71
CA GLY A 203 0.76 5.26 -2.68
C GLY A 203 0.07 5.06 -1.34
N MET A 204 -1.26 4.97 -1.32
CA MET A 204 -2.03 4.70 -0.11
C MET A 204 -1.53 3.44 0.61
N LEU A 205 -1.38 2.33 -0.11
CA LEU A 205 -0.90 1.08 0.48
C LEU A 205 0.62 1.08 0.73
N GLY A 206 1.41 1.67 -0.16
CA GLY A 206 2.87 1.72 -0.06
C GLY A 206 3.36 2.60 1.09
N LEU A 207 2.58 3.62 1.47
CA LEU A 207 2.81 4.43 2.67
C LEU A 207 2.40 3.69 3.95
N ALA A 208 1.37 2.84 3.90
CA ALA A 208 0.92 2.07 5.05
C ALA A 208 1.77 0.83 5.31
N PHE A 209 2.24 0.14 4.27
CA PHE A 209 2.88 -1.17 4.38
C PHE A 209 4.08 -1.24 5.33
N PRO A 210 5.04 -0.29 5.34
CA PRO A 210 6.15 -0.31 6.29
C PRO A 210 5.68 -0.27 7.75
N ALA A 211 4.60 0.48 8.03
CA ALA A 211 3.99 0.51 9.35
C ALA A 211 3.24 -0.79 9.67
N VAL A 212 2.52 -1.36 8.70
CA VAL A 212 1.85 -2.67 8.86
C VAL A 212 2.88 -3.72 9.24
N LEU A 213 3.98 -3.80 8.50
CA LEU A 213 5.06 -4.76 8.74
C LEU A 213 5.74 -4.50 10.09
N TYR A 214 6.01 -3.24 10.44
CA TYR A 214 6.57 -2.89 11.76
C TYR A 214 5.67 -3.38 12.90
N LEU A 215 4.38 -3.09 12.82
CA LEU A 215 3.40 -3.40 13.87
C LEU A 215 3.16 -4.91 13.97
N ALA A 216 3.07 -5.61 12.84
CA ALA A 216 3.00 -7.06 12.81
C ALA A 216 4.27 -7.68 13.43
N ALA A 217 5.45 -7.19 13.06
CA ALA A 217 6.70 -7.63 13.66
C ALA A 217 6.76 -7.30 15.17
N LEU A 218 6.19 -6.18 15.63
CA LEU A 218 6.10 -5.85 17.06
C LEU A 218 5.17 -6.78 17.83
N ARG A 219 4.17 -7.37 17.18
CA ARG A 219 3.29 -8.38 17.77
C ARG A 219 3.93 -9.77 17.77
N PHE A 220 4.68 -10.13 16.72
CA PHE A 220 5.37 -11.42 16.63
C PHE A 220 6.71 -11.47 17.38
N THR A 221 7.38 -10.33 17.54
CA THR A 221 8.66 -10.21 18.25
C THR A 221 8.48 -9.40 19.53
N ALA A 222 9.42 -9.51 20.47
CA ALA A 222 9.29 -8.84 21.76
C ALA A 222 9.85 -7.39 21.79
N GLY A 223 10.24 -6.76 20.67
CA GLY A 223 10.92 -5.46 20.75
C GLY A 223 10.97 -4.58 19.52
N ARG A 224 10.80 -3.26 19.74
CA ARG A 224 10.84 -2.17 18.75
C ARG A 224 12.05 -2.18 17.81
N ALA A 225 13.23 -2.56 18.32
CA ALA A 225 14.44 -2.62 17.51
C ALA A 225 14.37 -3.79 16.51
N ALA A 226 13.93 -4.96 16.96
CA ALA A 226 13.72 -6.11 16.08
C ALA A 226 12.65 -5.82 15.04
N SER A 227 11.56 -5.14 15.41
CA SER A 227 10.52 -4.68 14.47
C SER A 227 11.07 -3.75 13.38
N ALA A 228 11.89 -2.76 13.75
CA ALA A 228 12.52 -1.85 12.78
C ALA A 228 13.50 -2.60 11.87
N ILE A 229 14.34 -3.48 12.44
CA ILE A 229 15.26 -4.32 11.68
C ILE A 229 14.50 -5.21 10.70
N ALA A 230 13.41 -5.84 11.12
CA ALA A 230 12.58 -6.68 10.25
C ALA A 230 12.07 -5.91 9.04
N VAL A 231 11.61 -4.66 9.22
CA VAL A 231 11.19 -3.81 8.11
C VAL A 231 12.35 -3.57 7.13
N PHE A 232 13.50 -3.13 7.59
CA PHE A 232 14.62 -2.80 6.68
C PHE A 232 15.27 -4.03 6.06
N VAL A 233 15.35 -5.15 6.77
CA VAL A 233 15.81 -6.43 6.20
C VAL A 233 14.87 -6.88 5.09
N PHE A 234 13.56 -6.71 5.26
CA PHE A 234 12.59 -7.03 4.21
C PHE A 234 12.68 -6.07 3.03
N LEU A 235 12.63 -4.75 3.27
CA LEU A 235 12.61 -3.74 2.21
C LEU A 235 13.91 -3.67 1.43
N LEU A 236 15.05 -3.87 2.09
CA LEU A 236 16.39 -3.89 1.47
C LEU A 236 16.85 -5.31 1.12
N GLY A 237 15.96 -6.31 1.26
CA GLY A 237 16.26 -7.70 0.99
C GLY A 237 16.64 -7.93 -0.48
N GLY A 238 17.53 -8.88 -0.72
CA GLY A 238 18.04 -9.19 -2.06
C GLY A 238 19.18 -10.23 -2.08
N GLY A 239 19.18 -11.16 -1.12
CA GLY A 239 20.21 -12.21 -1.00
C GLY A 239 21.57 -11.70 -0.49
N LEU A 240 22.65 -12.42 -0.82
CA LEU A 240 24.02 -12.14 -0.36
C LEU A 240 24.75 -11.06 -1.18
N GLY A 241 24.04 -10.37 -2.09
CA GLY A 241 24.59 -9.32 -2.95
C GLY A 241 25.30 -8.18 -2.22
N PHE A 242 24.90 -7.91 -0.97
CA PHE A 242 25.52 -6.88 -0.14
C PHE A 242 27.01 -7.11 0.11
N VAL A 243 27.49 -8.37 0.07
CA VAL A 243 28.92 -8.69 0.20
C VAL A 243 29.72 -8.05 -0.94
N HIS A 244 29.21 -8.14 -2.16
CA HIS A 244 29.83 -7.52 -3.34
C HIS A 244 29.72 -6.00 -3.29
N PHE A 245 28.59 -5.46 -2.82
CA PHE A 245 28.41 -4.02 -2.62
C PHE A 245 29.45 -3.44 -1.67
N PHE A 246 29.63 -4.04 -0.49
CA PHE A 246 30.63 -3.57 0.47
C PHE A 246 32.05 -3.75 -0.07
N ALA A 247 32.34 -4.83 -0.79
CA ALA A 247 33.63 -5.01 -1.43
C ALA A 247 33.94 -3.91 -2.46
N ASP A 248 32.95 -3.47 -3.23
CA ASP A 248 33.11 -2.40 -4.21
C ASP A 248 33.25 -1.03 -3.53
N VAL A 249 32.47 -0.74 -2.48
CA VAL A 249 32.61 0.48 -1.67
C VAL A 249 33.97 0.54 -0.96
N LEU A 250 34.48 -0.58 -0.45
CA LEU A 250 35.81 -0.63 0.17
C LEU A 250 36.94 -0.34 -0.82
N ARG A 251 36.78 -0.71 -2.10
CA ARG A 251 37.78 -0.48 -3.15
C ARG A 251 37.65 0.89 -3.81
N GLY A 252 36.43 1.33 -4.10
CA GLY A 252 36.12 2.54 -4.86
C GLY A 252 35.69 3.75 -4.02
N GLY A 253 35.57 3.58 -2.70
CA GLY A 253 35.08 4.60 -1.79
C GLY A 253 33.57 4.85 -1.89
N LEU A 254 33.09 5.87 -1.17
CA LEU A 254 31.67 6.21 -1.10
C LEU A 254 31.07 6.68 -2.43
N GLY A 255 31.90 7.06 -3.42
CA GLY A 255 31.44 7.43 -4.77
C GLY A 255 30.67 6.31 -5.49
N VAL A 256 30.92 5.05 -5.12
CA VAL A 256 30.21 3.86 -5.61
C VAL A 256 28.71 3.93 -5.29
N ILE A 257 28.31 4.58 -4.20
CA ILE A 257 26.89 4.71 -3.82
C ILE A 257 26.14 5.61 -4.81
N ALA A 258 26.81 6.63 -5.35
CA ALA A 258 26.22 7.53 -6.33
C ALA A 258 26.14 6.92 -7.73
N HIS A 259 27.07 6.02 -8.07
CA HIS A 259 27.15 5.37 -9.37
C HIS A 259 27.44 3.89 -9.18
N LEU A 260 26.37 3.10 -9.00
CA LEU A 260 26.49 1.67 -8.77
C LEU A 260 27.09 0.99 -10.02
N PRO A 261 28.19 0.23 -9.90
CA PRO A 261 28.87 -0.38 -11.04
C PRO A 261 28.12 -1.60 -11.60
N ARG A 262 27.18 -2.16 -10.83
CA ARG A 262 26.41 -3.36 -11.16
C ARG A 262 25.14 -3.45 -10.33
N GLU A 263 24.23 -4.30 -10.77
CA GLU A 263 23.15 -4.80 -9.93
C GLU A 263 23.71 -5.84 -8.94
N TYR A 264 23.38 -5.67 -7.65
CA TYR A 264 23.92 -6.52 -6.59
C TYR A 264 23.02 -7.70 -6.24
N THR A 265 21.72 -7.57 -6.48
CA THR A 265 20.73 -8.59 -6.09
C THR A 265 20.31 -9.45 -7.29
N LEU A 266 20.40 -8.90 -8.51
CA LEU A 266 20.21 -9.58 -9.79
C LEU A 266 21.52 -9.53 -10.60
N ASN A 267 22.43 -10.46 -10.34
CA ASN A 267 23.70 -10.56 -11.05
C ASN A 267 23.84 -11.94 -11.71
N ARG A 268 23.62 -12.00 -13.03
CA ARG A 268 23.61 -13.26 -13.78
C ARG A 268 24.99 -13.93 -13.85
N ASP A 269 26.06 -13.15 -13.87
CA ASP A 269 27.44 -13.69 -13.89
C ASP A 269 27.78 -14.43 -12.60
N LEU A 270 27.19 -14.00 -11.48
CA LEU A 270 27.33 -14.62 -10.16
C LEU A 270 26.16 -15.56 -9.81
N ASN A 271 25.23 -15.77 -10.74
CA ASN A 271 23.97 -16.50 -10.53
C ASN A 271 23.16 -16.01 -9.31
N LEU A 272 23.22 -14.70 -9.02
CA LEU A 272 22.34 -14.05 -8.05
C LEU A 272 21.05 -13.65 -8.77
N GLN A 273 19.94 -14.25 -8.36
CA GLN A 273 18.60 -13.97 -8.91
C GLN A 273 17.60 -13.61 -7.80
N TRP A 274 18.09 -12.86 -6.82
CA TRP A 274 17.31 -12.44 -5.67
C TRP A 274 16.71 -11.08 -5.96
N LEU A 275 15.49 -11.05 -6.47
CA LEU A 275 14.80 -9.81 -6.76
C LEU A 275 14.45 -9.09 -5.45
N ASN A 276 14.67 -7.77 -5.42
CA ASN A 276 14.34 -6.97 -4.25
C ASN A 276 12.82 -6.92 -4.03
N PRO A 277 12.31 -7.11 -2.79
CA PRO A 277 10.87 -7.17 -2.56
C PRO A 277 10.10 -5.93 -2.98
N VAL A 278 10.68 -4.74 -2.82
CA VAL A 278 10.03 -3.47 -3.21
C VAL A 278 9.97 -3.37 -4.73
N LEU A 279 11.12 -3.54 -5.39
CA LEU A 279 11.26 -3.33 -6.83
C LEU A 279 10.65 -4.45 -7.67
N ALA A 280 10.46 -5.65 -7.14
CA ALA A 280 9.94 -6.77 -7.91
C ALA A 280 8.50 -7.16 -7.56
N TYR A 281 8.09 -6.95 -6.31
CA TYR A 281 6.78 -7.42 -5.85
C TYR A 281 5.90 -6.26 -5.39
N LEU A 282 6.31 -5.47 -4.39
CA LEU A 282 5.40 -4.49 -3.78
C LEU A 282 4.98 -3.38 -4.74
N VAL A 283 5.92 -2.80 -5.48
CA VAL A 283 5.59 -1.73 -6.42
C VAL A 283 4.95 -2.31 -7.69
N PRO A 284 5.60 -3.23 -8.43
CA PRO A 284 5.09 -3.63 -9.75
C PRO A 284 3.79 -4.43 -9.64
N GLN A 285 3.76 -5.40 -8.72
CA GLN A 285 2.62 -6.28 -8.48
C GLN A 285 1.76 -5.69 -7.37
N ARG A 286 0.95 -4.69 -7.73
CA ARG A 286 0.12 -3.93 -6.78
C ARG A 286 -0.80 -4.83 -5.94
N SER A 287 -1.22 -5.96 -6.50
CA SER A 287 -2.01 -6.98 -5.81
C SER A 287 -1.23 -7.67 -4.69
N THR A 288 0.09 -7.84 -4.84
CA THR A 288 0.97 -8.40 -3.80
C THR A 288 1.10 -7.43 -2.63
N LEU A 289 1.29 -6.13 -2.88
CA LEU A 289 1.31 -5.11 -1.82
C LEU A 289 0.00 -5.12 -1.02
N PHE A 290 -1.14 -5.21 -1.70
CA PHE A 290 -2.42 -5.27 -1.03
C PHE A 290 -2.60 -6.57 -0.24
N GLY A 291 -2.33 -7.72 -0.88
CA GLY A 291 -2.46 -9.04 -0.28
C GLY A 291 -1.52 -9.26 0.91
N PHE A 292 -0.26 -8.83 0.82
CA PHE A 292 0.70 -8.94 1.93
C PHE A 292 0.29 -8.07 3.11
N SER A 293 -0.20 -6.86 2.85
CA SER A 293 -0.73 -6.01 3.92
C SER A 293 -1.90 -6.68 4.64
N LEU A 294 -2.85 -7.24 3.90
CA LEU A 294 -4.00 -7.96 4.46
C LEU A 294 -3.58 -9.23 5.19
N ALA A 295 -2.65 -10.01 4.64
CA ALA A 295 -2.15 -11.23 5.26
C ALA A 295 -1.48 -10.93 6.61
N LEU A 296 -0.64 -9.90 6.68
CA LEU A 296 -0.01 -9.48 7.93
C LEU A 296 -1.04 -9.01 8.96
N ILE A 297 -2.08 -8.27 8.55
CA ILE A 297 -3.16 -7.83 9.44
C ILE A 297 -3.97 -9.02 9.95
N LEU A 298 -4.25 -10.01 9.09
CA LEU A 298 -5.06 -11.19 9.42
C LEU A 298 -4.35 -12.14 10.40
N LEU A 299 -3.02 -12.20 10.38
CA LEU A 299 -2.23 -13.06 11.25
C LEU A 299 -2.07 -12.54 12.68
N LEU A 300 -2.61 -11.35 12.98
CA LEU A 300 -2.60 -10.69 14.30
C LEU A 300 -3.90 -10.93 15.07
#